data_AF-A0A9P4N6A8-F1
#
_entry.id   AF-A0A9P4N6A8-F1
#
_cell.length_a   1.000
_cell.length_b   1.000
_cell.length_c   1.000
_cell.angle_alpha   90.00
_cell.angle_beta   90.00
_cell.angle_gamma   90.00
#
_symmetry.space_group_name_H-M   'P 1'
#
loop_
_entity.id
_entity.type
_entity.pdbx_description
1 polymer ?
#
loop_
_entity_poly.entity_id
_entity_poly.type
_entity_poly.pdbx_seq_one_letter_code
_entity_poly.pdbx_strand_id
1 'polypeptide(L)'
;MSPPRHASRTSPSSFILFTTPLTVASLDPSSRECPICSEPYGEYQPNTANIISNYEVQEWAVRVDLCATPAGGARLCSHVFGRRCLEHHLRSNGAWHNKCPICRAPWFEPVDHCNTLTDPGPWISPEIAQGSTSETSDSNWTSENEMLVHDGNQSISETRDLGSGMTMSSRGRLHRSAGFLRQVLEAFNVEEGSDEVRGSVEEVERSLERLYANLEGRSELHASSTIWQ
;
A
#
# COMPACT_ATOMS: atom_id res chain seq x y z
N MET A 1 -6.65 42.90 -19.36
CA MET A 1 -7.38 41.65 -19.07
C MET A 1 -6.34 40.57 -18.84
N SER A 2 -6.12 40.18 -17.59
CA SER A 2 -5.10 39.18 -17.23
C SER A 2 -5.67 37.77 -17.42
N PRO A 3 -4.92 36.81 -17.99
CA PRO A 3 -5.41 35.46 -18.15
C PRO A 3 -5.63 34.78 -16.79
N PRO A 4 -6.62 33.88 -16.67
CA PRO A 4 -6.86 33.11 -15.45
C PRO A 4 -5.62 32.24 -15.17
N ARG A 5 -5.09 32.35 -13.95
CA ARG A 5 -3.98 31.51 -13.49
C ARG A 5 -4.47 30.06 -13.49
N HIS A 6 -3.88 29.24 -14.36
CA HIS A 6 -4.14 27.81 -14.39
C HIS A 6 -3.80 27.21 -13.03
N ALA A 7 -4.77 26.55 -12.41
CA ALA A 7 -4.56 25.77 -11.20
C ALA A 7 -3.47 24.73 -11.48
N SER A 8 -2.34 24.87 -10.81
CA SER A 8 -1.27 23.87 -10.84
C SER A 8 -1.86 22.57 -10.30
N ARG A 9 -1.98 21.56 -11.17
CA ARG A 9 -2.35 20.20 -10.74
C ARG A 9 -1.22 19.71 -9.84
N THR A 10 -1.43 19.75 -8.54
CA THR A 10 -0.53 19.12 -7.57
C THR A 10 -0.51 17.62 -7.87
N SER A 11 0.68 17.13 -8.19
CA SER A 11 0.89 15.69 -8.36
C SER A 11 0.56 15.01 -7.03
N PRO A 12 -0.25 13.94 -7.03
CA PRO A 12 -0.56 13.22 -5.81
C PRO A 12 0.73 12.71 -5.18
N SER A 13 0.91 12.97 -3.89
CA SER A 13 2.04 12.43 -3.13
C SER A 13 1.89 10.91 -3.07
N SER A 14 2.72 10.18 -3.83
CA SER A 14 2.74 8.73 -3.77
C SER A 14 3.50 8.30 -2.51
N PHE A 15 2.78 7.90 -1.47
CA PHE A 15 3.35 7.15 -0.36
C PHE A 15 2.81 5.71 -0.38
N ILE A 16 3.60 4.77 0.10
CA ILE A 16 3.20 3.37 0.24
C ILE A 16 3.40 2.97 1.70
N LEU A 17 2.31 2.55 2.34
CA LEU A 17 2.34 2.01 3.69
C LEU A 17 2.40 0.49 3.64
N PHE A 18 3.45 -0.09 4.23
CA PHE A 18 3.60 -1.54 4.31
C PHE A 18 3.07 -2.05 5.64
N THR A 19 2.20 -3.06 5.55
CA THR A 19 1.63 -3.73 6.72
C THR A 19 1.94 -5.22 6.69
N THR A 20 2.33 -5.78 7.82
CA THR A 20 2.58 -7.21 7.98
C THR A 20 1.38 -7.88 8.66
N PRO A 21 0.73 -8.88 8.03
CA PRO A 21 -0.33 -9.64 8.70
C PRO A 21 0.25 -10.45 9.86
N LEU A 22 -0.50 -10.54 10.95
CA LEU A 22 -0.13 -11.30 12.15
C LEU A 22 -1.19 -12.36 12.47
N THR A 23 -0.74 -13.52 12.97
CA THR A 23 -1.62 -14.55 13.51
C THR A 23 -1.96 -14.23 14.97
N VAL A 24 -3.15 -14.59 15.44
CA VAL A 24 -3.59 -14.30 16.82
C VAL A 24 -2.67 -14.97 17.85
N ALA A 25 -2.11 -16.12 17.51
CA ALA A 25 -1.14 -16.84 18.34
C ALA A 25 0.17 -16.07 18.54
N SER A 26 0.54 -15.17 17.62
CA SER A 26 1.77 -14.36 17.70
C SER A 26 1.62 -13.09 18.53
N LEU A 27 0.39 -12.72 18.91
CA LEU A 27 0.10 -11.52 19.68
C LEU A 27 0.17 -11.78 21.19
N ASP A 28 0.54 -10.74 21.92
CA ASP A 28 0.39 -10.73 23.38
C ASP A 28 -1.10 -10.92 23.74
N PRO A 29 -1.45 -11.74 24.74
CA PRO A 29 -2.83 -11.89 25.20
C PRO A 29 -3.56 -10.57 25.47
N SER A 30 -2.87 -9.52 25.93
CA SER A 30 -3.47 -8.21 26.20
C SER A 30 -3.70 -7.36 24.95
N SER A 31 -3.15 -7.77 23.79
CA SER A 31 -3.24 -7.03 22.52
C SER A 31 -4.02 -7.82 21.45
N ARG A 32 -4.97 -8.66 21.86
CA ARG A 32 -5.79 -9.48 20.95
C ARG A 32 -7.06 -8.78 20.46
N GLU A 33 -7.24 -7.53 20.86
CA GLU A 33 -8.38 -6.70 20.47
C GLU A 33 -7.89 -5.50 19.69
N CYS A 34 -8.70 -5.09 18.70
CA CYS A 34 -8.40 -3.93 17.88
C CYS A 34 -8.55 -2.63 18.69
N PRO A 35 -7.53 -1.76 18.76
CA PRO A 35 -7.62 -0.53 19.53
C PRO A 35 -8.57 0.53 18.94
N ILE A 36 -9.09 0.29 17.72
CA ILE A 36 -10.02 1.20 17.03
C ILE A 36 -11.48 0.81 17.32
N CYS A 37 -11.84 -0.47 17.10
CA CYS A 37 -13.23 -0.95 17.29
C CYS A 37 -13.44 -1.76 18.56
N SER A 38 -12.38 -2.12 19.30
CA SER A 38 -12.40 -3.01 20.48
C SER A 38 -12.88 -4.44 20.20
N GLU A 39 -12.93 -4.86 18.92
CA GLU A 39 -13.28 -6.23 18.57
C GLU A 39 -12.05 -7.16 18.61
N PRO A 40 -12.22 -8.43 19.02
CA PRO A 40 -11.13 -9.40 19.01
C PRO A 40 -10.72 -9.78 17.58
N TYR A 41 -9.43 -10.00 17.38
CA TYR A 41 -8.90 -10.41 16.08
C TYR A 41 -9.27 -11.86 15.72
N GLY A 42 -9.61 -12.07 14.46
CA GLY A 42 -9.76 -13.37 13.83
C GLY A 42 -8.45 -13.89 13.23
N GLU A 43 -8.48 -15.15 12.78
CA GLU A 43 -7.34 -15.78 12.14
C GLU A 43 -7.10 -15.22 10.73
N TYR A 44 -5.83 -15.04 10.35
CA TYR A 44 -5.49 -14.50 9.04
C TYR A 44 -5.86 -15.46 7.90
N GLN A 45 -6.69 -14.99 6.96
CA GLN A 45 -7.12 -15.75 5.78
C GLN A 45 -6.74 -15.01 4.49
N PRO A 46 -5.60 -15.33 3.86
CA PRO A 46 -5.10 -14.61 2.69
C PRO A 46 -5.97 -14.74 1.43
N ASN A 47 -6.85 -15.74 1.37
CA ASN A 47 -7.62 -16.09 0.17
C ASN A 47 -9.08 -15.63 0.21
N THR A 48 -9.48 -14.86 1.21
CA THR A 48 -10.86 -14.39 1.35
C THR A 48 -11.08 -13.22 0.39
N ALA A 49 -11.56 -13.49 -0.82
CA ALA A 49 -11.87 -12.44 -1.78
C ALA A 49 -12.94 -11.49 -1.18
N ASN A 50 -12.72 -10.17 -1.28
CA ASN A 50 -13.66 -9.11 -0.87
C ASN A 50 -13.96 -8.97 0.64
N ILE A 51 -12.93 -8.69 1.44
CA ILE A 51 -13.12 -8.36 2.86
C ILE A 51 -13.80 -6.99 3.07
N ILE A 52 -13.74 -6.10 2.07
CA ILE A 52 -14.20 -4.72 2.21
C ILE A 52 -15.73 -4.64 2.37
N SER A 53 -16.49 -5.53 1.73
CA SER A 53 -17.97 -5.49 1.74
C SER A 53 -18.61 -6.40 2.78
N ASN A 54 -17.87 -7.37 3.33
CA ASN A 54 -18.45 -8.35 4.25
C ASN A 54 -18.11 -8.01 5.70
N TYR A 55 -19.02 -7.32 6.37
CA TYR A 55 -18.92 -6.99 7.80
C TYR A 55 -18.91 -8.23 8.71
N GLU A 56 -19.44 -9.37 8.25
CA GLU A 56 -19.47 -10.62 9.01
C GLU A 56 -18.10 -11.28 9.13
N VAL A 57 -17.19 -10.98 8.20
CA VAL A 57 -15.82 -11.51 8.26
C VAL A 57 -15.09 -10.86 9.42
N GLN A 58 -14.60 -11.66 10.35
CA GLN A 58 -13.84 -11.16 11.48
C GLN A 58 -12.53 -10.50 11.02
N GLU A 59 -12.19 -9.40 11.67
CA GLU A 59 -11.00 -8.63 11.32
C GLU A 59 -9.72 -9.32 11.81
N TRP A 60 -8.68 -9.41 11.00
CA TRP A 60 -7.37 -9.92 11.45
C TRP A 60 -6.38 -8.80 11.71
N ALA A 61 -5.40 -9.12 12.55
CA ALA A 61 -4.34 -8.22 12.97
C ALA A 61 -3.33 -7.91 11.86
N VAL A 62 -2.98 -6.64 11.72
CA VAL A 62 -1.90 -6.15 10.87
C VAL A 62 -1.01 -5.20 11.65
N ARG A 63 0.30 -5.30 11.44
CA ARG A 63 1.29 -4.41 12.04
C ARG A 63 1.78 -3.39 11.03
N VAL A 64 1.88 -2.13 11.45
CA VAL A 64 2.38 -1.02 10.61
C VAL A 64 3.89 -0.89 10.77
N ASP A 65 4.66 -1.34 9.78
CA ASP A 65 6.12 -1.50 9.91
C ASP A 65 6.92 -0.39 9.21
N LEU A 66 6.57 -0.08 7.96
CA LEU A 66 7.39 0.75 7.08
C LEU A 66 6.53 1.69 6.24
N CYS A 67 7.02 2.91 6.03
CA CYS A 67 6.53 3.83 5.01
C CYS A 67 7.62 4.01 3.96
N ALA A 68 7.29 3.87 2.67
CA ALA A 68 8.17 4.26 1.58
C ALA A 68 7.77 5.63 1.04
N THR A 69 8.74 6.51 1.00
CA THR A 69 8.67 7.83 0.37
C THR A 69 9.70 7.89 -0.77
N PRO A 70 9.58 8.85 -1.70
CA PRO A 70 10.63 9.07 -2.71
C PRO A 70 12.02 9.35 -2.12
N ALA A 71 12.08 9.85 -0.87
CA ALA A 71 13.34 10.11 -0.16
C ALA A 71 13.92 8.88 0.56
N GLY A 72 13.20 7.74 0.56
CA GLY A 72 13.61 6.50 1.22
C GLY A 72 12.52 5.89 2.10
N GLY A 73 12.88 4.78 2.77
CA GLY A 73 12.02 4.08 3.72
C GLY A 73 12.21 4.55 5.16
N ALA A 74 11.13 4.74 5.91
CA ALA A 74 11.15 5.06 7.33
C ALA A 74 10.45 3.96 8.15
N ARG A 75 11.06 3.57 9.28
CA ARG A 75 10.43 2.69 10.27
C ARG A 75 9.34 3.44 11.02
N LEU A 76 8.20 2.77 11.22
CA LEU A 76 7.06 3.30 11.93
C LEU A 76 6.94 2.73 13.34
N CYS A 77 5.87 3.08 14.04
CA CYS A 77 5.63 2.73 15.44
C CYS A 77 5.33 1.26 15.73
N SER A 78 5.20 0.38 14.71
CA SER A 78 4.93 -1.05 14.87
C SER A 78 3.67 -1.40 15.68
N HIS A 79 2.71 -0.48 15.79
CA HIS A 79 1.41 -0.75 16.40
C HIS A 79 0.57 -1.68 15.53
N VAL A 80 -0.25 -2.49 16.22
CA VAL A 80 -1.12 -3.49 15.61
C VAL A 80 -2.54 -2.95 15.54
N PHE A 81 -3.18 -3.13 14.39
CA PHE A 81 -4.54 -2.71 14.12
C PHE A 81 -5.29 -3.84 13.44
N GLY A 82 -6.60 -3.72 13.42
CA GLY A 82 -7.40 -4.47 12.49
C GLY A 82 -7.22 -3.95 11.06
N ARG A 83 -7.18 -4.85 10.07
CA ARG A 83 -6.94 -4.49 8.67
C ARG A 83 -7.96 -3.48 8.12
N ARG A 84 -9.26 -3.69 8.37
CA ARG A 84 -10.36 -2.85 7.88
C ARG A 84 -10.38 -1.51 8.61
N CYS A 85 -10.20 -1.52 9.92
CA CYS A 85 -10.14 -0.33 10.76
C CYS A 85 -8.96 0.56 10.34
N LEU A 86 -7.79 -0.02 10.10
CA LEU A 86 -6.64 0.72 9.60
C LEU A 86 -6.92 1.33 8.21
N GLU A 87 -7.52 0.56 7.31
CA GLU A 87 -7.88 1.06 5.97
C GLU A 87 -8.92 2.18 6.03
N HIS A 88 -9.95 2.03 6.84
CA HIS A 88 -10.97 3.05 7.06
C HIS A 88 -10.36 4.33 7.65
N HIS A 89 -9.47 4.19 8.65
CA HIS A 89 -8.74 5.31 9.23
C HIS A 89 -7.89 6.05 8.19
N LEU A 90 -7.13 5.33 7.36
CA LEU A 90 -6.30 5.92 6.30
C LEU A 90 -7.11 6.62 5.21
N ARG A 91 -8.31 6.13 4.91
CA ARG A 91 -9.25 6.71 3.92
C ARG A 91 -10.05 7.88 4.48
N SER A 92 -10.05 8.10 5.79
CA SER A 92 -10.74 9.25 6.36
C SER A 92 -10.06 10.55 5.90
N ASN A 93 -10.83 11.59 5.59
CA ASN A 93 -10.29 12.90 5.20
C ASN A 93 -10.00 13.80 6.42
N GLY A 94 -9.91 13.25 7.62
CA GLY A 94 -9.69 14.03 8.85
C GLY A 94 -8.20 14.27 9.11
N ALA A 95 -7.84 15.34 9.83
CA ALA A 95 -6.45 15.71 10.15
C ALA A 95 -5.61 14.66 10.93
N TRP A 96 -6.20 13.51 11.26
CA TRP A 96 -5.60 12.39 11.98
C TRP A 96 -5.40 11.14 11.12
N HIS A 97 -5.88 11.14 9.87
CA HIS A 97 -5.82 9.97 8.98
C HIS A 97 -4.38 9.53 8.67
N ASN A 98 -3.43 10.46 8.75
CA ASN A 98 -2.01 10.25 8.54
C ASN A 98 -1.21 9.98 9.82
N LYS A 99 -1.88 9.76 10.96
CA LYS A 99 -1.25 9.54 12.26
C LYS A 99 -1.68 8.22 12.86
N CYS A 100 -0.80 7.64 13.66
CA CYS A 100 -1.10 6.44 14.44
C CYS A 100 -2.21 6.71 15.48
N PRO A 101 -3.30 5.93 15.50
CA PRO A 101 -4.35 6.07 16.53
C PRO A 101 -3.86 5.88 17.98
N ILE A 102 -2.77 5.13 18.18
CA ILE A 102 -2.25 4.80 19.53
C ILE A 102 -1.26 5.87 20.00
N CYS A 103 -0.13 6.03 19.31
CA CYS A 103 0.93 6.95 19.73
C CYS A 103 0.93 8.31 19.05
N ARG A 104 0.02 8.54 18.09
CA ARG A 104 -0.08 9.78 17.30
C ARG A 104 1.15 10.13 16.47
N ALA A 105 2.12 9.22 16.35
CA ALA A 105 3.24 9.39 15.43
C ALA A 105 2.73 9.54 14.00
N PRO A 106 3.24 10.51 13.22
CA PRO A 106 2.89 10.65 11.82
C PRO A 106 3.41 9.43 11.02
N TRP A 107 2.59 8.90 10.13
CA TRP A 107 2.97 7.84 9.20
C TRP A 107 3.47 8.42 7.87
N PHE A 108 2.90 9.55 7.46
CA PHE A 108 3.33 10.31 6.29
C PHE A 108 3.08 11.78 6.56
N GLU A 109 4.03 12.62 6.17
CA GLU A 109 3.88 14.06 6.21
C GLU A 109 2.88 14.47 5.12
N PRO A 110 1.93 15.38 5.42
CA PRO A 110 1.22 16.06 4.36
C PRO A 110 2.29 16.68 3.47
N VAL A 111 2.19 16.46 2.16
CA VAL A 111 2.95 17.32 1.26
C VAL A 111 2.33 18.69 1.45
N ASP A 112 3.03 19.55 2.18
CA ASP A 112 2.67 20.94 2.34
C ASP A 112 2.71 21.53 0.93
N HIS A 113 1.57 21.47 0.23
CA HIS A 113 1.37 22.10 -1.06
C HIS A 113 1.39 23.63 -0.96
N CYS A 114 1.66 24.15 0.25
CA CYS A 114 2.17 25.48 0.46
C CYS A 114 3.57 25.59 -0.15
N ASN A 115 3.60 25.79 -1.47
CA ASN A 115 4.53 26.75 -2.06
C ASN A 115 4.29 28.10 -1.35
N THR A 116 4.81 28.25 -0.13
CA THR A 116 5.51 29.49 0.17
C THR A 116 6.61 29.52 -0.87
N LEU A 117 6.31 30.22 -1.96
CA LEU A 117 7.25 31.13 -2.59
C LEU A 117 7.87 32.01 -1.49
N THR A 118 8.67 31.44 -0.59
CA THR A 118 9.91 32.08 -0.23
C THR A 118 10.70 32.04 -1.53
N ASP A 119 10.45 33.06 -2.33
CA ASP A 119 11.48 33.79 -3.03
C ASP A 119 12.81 33.52 -2.32
N PRO A 120 13.85 32.99 -2.97
CA PRO A 120 15.17 32.90 -2.37
C PRO A 120 15.61 34.33 -2.05
N GLY A 121 15.16 34.81 -0.89
CA GLY A 121 15.47 36.12 -0.38
C GLY A 121 16.99 36.20 -0.34
N PRO A 122 17.56 37.33 -0.80
CA PRO A 122 18.99 37.50 -0.78
C PRO A 122 19.49 37.23 0.63
N TRP A 123 20.59 36.50 0.73
CA TRP A 123 21.29 36.19 1.98
C TRP A 123 21.57 37.48 2.75
N ILE A 124 20.65 37.90 3.62
CA ILE A 124 20.90 38.96 4.59
C ILE A 124 21.53 38.29 5.80
N SER A 125 22.77 38.68 6.04
CA SER A 125 23.63 38.23 7.14
C SER A 125 22.98 38.48 8.51
N PRO A 126 23.39 37.71 9.54
CA PRO A 126 22.77 37.79 10.86
C PRO A 126 23.28 39.03 11.61
N GLU A 127 22.42 40.04 11.77
CA GLU A 127 22.57 41.00 12.86
C GLU A 127 21.20 41.35 13.46
N ILE A 128 21.01 40.86 14.70
CA ILE A 128 20.35 41.50 15.84
C ILE A 128 18.99 42.19 15.57
N ALA A 129 17.90 41.63 16.12
CA ALA A 129 17.00 42.36 17.04
C ALA A 129 15.88 41.47 17.60
N GLN A 130 15.61 41.69 18.88
CA GLN A 130 14.56 41.13 19.71
C GLN A 130 13.21 41.83 19.47
N GLY A 131 12.09 41.10 19.63
CA GLY A 131 10.71 41.63 19.74
C GLY A 131 9.68 40.60 19.21
N SER A 132 8.91 39.90 20.05
CA SER A 132 7.53 40.24 20.49
C SER A 132 6.60 40.55 19.30
N THR A 133 5.48 39.88 19.00
CA THR A 133 4.33 39.47 19.84
C THR A 133 3.41 38.47 19.10
N SER A 134 2.71 37.64 19.88
CA SER A 134 1.28 37.25 19.82
C SER A 134 0.49 37.39 18.51
N GLU A 135 -0.19 36.32 18.06
CA GLU A 135 -1.66 36.21 18.13
C GLU A 135 -2.18 34.86 17.57
N THR A 136 -3.13 34.31 18.32
CA THR A 136 -3.89 33.06 18.12
C THR A 136 -4.91 33.19 16.99
N SER A 137 -4.94 32.24 16.06
CA SER A 137 -6.00 32.08 15.07
C SER A 137 -6.75 30.77 15.30
N ASP A 138 -7.82 30.85 16.09
CA ASP A 138 -8.79 29.78 16.27
C ASP A 138 -9.72 29.72 15.04
N SER A 139 -9.63 28.63 14.28
CA SER A 139 -10.56 28.34 13.18
C SER A 139 -11.60 27.33 13.66
N ASN A 140 -12.78 27.86 13.94
CA ASN A 140 -14.02 27.15 14.27
C ASN A 140 -14.55 26.40 13.03
N TRP A 141 -14.39 25.08 13.00
CA TRP A 141 -14.95 24.20 11.97
C TRP A 141 -16.16 23.45 12.52
N THR A 142 -17.35 23.92 12.19
CA THR A 142 -18.60 23.15 12.27
C THR A 142 -18.98 22.71 10.87
N SER A 143 -18.95 21.41 10.61
CA SER A 143 -19.57 20.82 9.42
C SER A 143 -20.23 19.52 9.82
N GLU A 144 -21.50 19.67 10.16
CA GLU A 144 -22.52 18.63 10.11
C GLU A 144 -22.55 18.10 8.67
N ASN A 145 -22.38 16.79 8.47
CA ASN A 145 -22.70 16.21 7.17
C ASN A 145 -23.52 14.93 7.36
N GLU A 146 -24.75 15.07 6.87
CA GLU A 146 -25.86 14.14 6.83
C GLU A 146 -25.51 12.74 6.31
N MET A 147 -26.10 11.76 7.00
CA MET A 147 -26.29 10.39 6.56
C MET A 147 -27.16 10.35 5.29
N LEU A 148 -26.60 9.86 4.18
CA LEU A 148 -27.39 9.39 3.04
C LEU A 148 -27.33 7.86 2.99
N VAL A 149 -28.44 7.23 3.35
CA VAL A 149 -28.68 5.79 3.26
C VAL A 149 -28.96 5.44 1.79
N HIS A 150 -28.11 4.61 1.19
CA HIS A 150 -28.41 3.97 -0.08
C HIS A 150 -28.52 2.46 0.11
N ASP A 151 -29.78 2.02 0.19
CA ASP A 151 -30.22 0.63 0.06
C ASP A 151 -30.05 0.20 -1.40
N GLY A 152 -29.24 -0.85 -1.62
CA GLY A 152 -28.83 -1.31 -2.95
C GLY A 152 -28.82 -2.83 -3.03
N ASN A 153 -30.00 -3.42 -2.84
CA ASN A 153 -30.29 -4.85 -3.01
C ASN A 153 -30.12 -5.26 -4.49
N GLN A 154 -29.03 -5.93 -4.83
CA GLN A 154 -28.86 -6.60 -6.12
C GLN A 154 -28.60 -8.09 -5.92
N SER A 155 -29.67 -8.85 -6.09
CA SER A 155 -29.71 -10.29 -6.29
C SER A 155 -28.97 -10.64 -7.59
N ILE A 156 -27.81 -11.28 -7.49
CA ILE A 156 -27.10 -11.86 -8.63
C ILE A 156 -27.24 -13.38 -8.54
N SER A 157 -27.94 -13.88 -9.55
CA SER A 157 -28.24 -15.27 -9.88
C SER A 157 -27.00 -16.17 -9.95
N GLU A 158 -27.15 -17.33 -9.30
CA GLU A 158 -26.31 -18.51 -9.43
C GLU A 158 -26.13 -18.92 -10.90
N THR A 159 -24.88 -19.01 -11.35
CA THR A 159 -24.51 -19.86 -12.48
C THR A 159 -23.57 -20.96 -11.97
N ARG A 160 -24.14 -22.16 -11.90
CA ARG A 160 -23.41 -23.42 -11.75
C ARG A 160 -22.71 -23.70 -13.07
N ASP A 161 -21.39 -23.73 -13.07
CA ASP A 161 -20.64 -24.38 -14.15
C ASP A 161 -19.62 -25.36 -13.58
N LEU A 162 -19.87 -26.63 -13.90
CA LEU A 162 -19.13 -27.81 -13.46
C LEU A 162 -17.96 -28.03 -14.42
N GLY A 163 -16.90 -27.23 -14.25
CA GLY A 163 -15.62 -27.42 -14.92
C GLY A 163 -14.74 -28.42 -14.17
N SER A 164 -14.96 -29.72 -14.40
CA SER A 164 -14.09 -30.82 -13.97
C SER A 164 -12.74 -30.72 -14.73
N GLY A 165 -11.78 -29.99 -14.15
CA GLY A 165 -10.45 -29.77 -14.71
C GLY A 165 -9.37 -30.42 -13.84
N MET A 166 -8.69 -31.41 -14.41
CA MET A 166 -7.62 -32.21 -13.83
C MET A 166 -6.65 -31.42 -12.92
N THR A 167 -6.59 -31.81 -11.65
CA THR A 167 -5.66 -31.27 -10.66
C THR A 167 -4.23 -31.76 -10.94
N MET A 168 -3.51 -31.01 -11.76
CA MET A 168 -2.07 -31.19 -11.95
C MET A 168 -1.35 -30.90 -10.63
N SER A 169 -0.64 -31.89 -10.11
CA SER A 169 0.06 -31.88 -8.83
C SER A 169 0.95 -30.65 -8.63
N SER A 170 0.69 -29.86 -7.59
CA SER A 170 1.34 -28.58 -7.28
C SER A 170 2.87 -28.65 -7.10
N ARG A 171 3.45 -29.85 -6.96
CA ARG A 171 4.89 -30.06 -6.78
C ARG A 171 5.73 -29.74 -8.03
N GLY A 172 5.15 -29.85 -9.23
CA GLY A 172 5.87 -29.55 -10.49
C GLY A 172 6.03 -28.06 -10.80
N ARG A 173 5.16 -27.20 -10.26
CA ARG A 173 5.19 -25.74 -10.53
C ARG A 173 6.33 -25.03 -9.81
N LEU A 174 6.67 -25.46 -8.59
CA LEU A 174 7.71 -24.82 -7.78
C LEU A 174 9.12 -24.92 -8.40
N HIS A 175 9.43 -26.02 -9.08
CA HIS A 175 10.72 -26.16 -9.76
C HIS A 175 10.86 -25.25 -10.98
N ARG A 176 9.74 -24.93 -11.66
CA ARG A 176 9.76 -23.98 -12.79
C ARG A 176 9.88 -22.53 -12.30
N SER A 177 9.21 -22.17 -11.20
CA SER A 177 9.29 -20.82 -10.64
C SER A 177 10.67 -20.51 -10.05
N ALA A 178 11.34 -21.50 -9.43
CA ALA A 178 12.69 -21.31 -8.88
C ALA A 178 13.74 -21.00 -9.96
N GLY A 179 13.66 -21.67 -11.12
CA GLY A 179 14.56 -21.39 -12.25
C GLY A 179 14.37 -20.00 -12.83
N PHE A 180 13.10 -19.57 -12.97
CA PHE A 180 12.77 -18.23 -13.44
C PHE A 180 13.25 -17.15 -12.46
N LEU A 181 13.00 -17.31 -11.15
CA LEU A 181 13.48 -16.37 -10.14
C LEU A 181 15.01 -16.22 -10.17
N ARG A 182 15.74 -17.32 -10.35
CA ARG A 182 17.20 -17.25 -10.50
C ARG A 182 17.61 -16.44 -11.74
N GLN A 183 16.94 -16.64 -12.89
CA GLN A 183 17.21 -15.86 -14.11
C GLN A 183 16.88 -14.38 -13.95
N VAL A 184 15.80 -14.06 -13.23
CA VAL A 184 15.44 -12.67 -12.89
C VAL A 184 16.54 -12.04 -12.02
N LEU A 185 16.94 -12.71 -10.94
CA LEU A 185 17.98 -12.21 -10.04
C LEU A 185 19.34 -12.04 -10.74
N GLU A 186 19.69 -12.97 -11.63
CA GLU A 186 20.91 -12.91 -12.44
C GLU A 186 20.86 -11.78 -13.47
N ALA A 187 19.74 -11.58 -14.15
CA ALA A 187 19.57 -10.47 -15.11
C ALA A 187 19.69 -9.10 -14.45
N PHE A 188 19.36 -9.00 -13.15
CA PHE A 188 19.41 -7.76 -12.39
C PHE A 188 20.69 -7.59 -11.56
N ASN A 189 21.67 -8.50 -11.68
CA ASN A 189 22.90 -8.48 -10.87
C ASN A 189 22.62 -8.23 -9.37
N VAL A 190 21.54 -8.82 -8.84
CA VAL A 190 21.19 -8.66 -7.43
C VAL A 190 22.17 -9.52 -6.63
N GLU A 191 23.15 -8.87 -6.00
CA GLU A 191 24.08 -9.54 -5.09
C GLU A 191 23.33 -10.05 -3.85
N GLU A 192 23.67 -11.25 -3.40
CA GLU A 192 23.07 -11.86 -2.22
C GLU A 192 23.38 -11.00 -0.98
N GLY A 193 22.37 -10.29 -0.47
CA GLY A 193 22.49 -9.34 0.65
C GLY A 193 22.46 -7.86 0.26
N SER A 194 22.28 -7.52 -1.02
CA SER A 194 22.02 -6.14 -1.45
C SER A 194 20.53 -5.78 -1.35
N ASP A 195 20.22 -4.64 -0.74
CA ASP A 195 18.87 -4.07 -0.69
C ASP A 195 18.52 -3.21 -1.92
N GLU A 196 19.48 -2.98 -2.83
CA GLU A 196 19.30 -2.13 -4.01
C GLU A 196 19.40 -2.94 -5.31
N VAL A 197 18.42 -2.74 -6.21
CA VAL A 197 18.45 -3.22 -7.59
C VAL A 197 19.09 -2.15 -8.46
N ARG A 198 20.22 -2.46 -9.09
CA ARG A 198 20.90 -1.54 -10.00
C ARG A 198 20.28 -1.62 -11.39
N GLY A 199 19.49 -0.62 -11.76
CA GLY A 199 18.93 -0.47 -13.11
C GLY A 199 17.85 0.60 -13.17
N SER A 200 17.62 1.18 -14.35
CA SER A 200 16.44 2.02 -14.56
C SER A 200 15.19 1.16 -14.65
N VAL A 201 14.01 1.71 -14.35
CA VAL A 201 12.73 0.98 -14.42
C VAL A 201 12.52 0.41 -15.83
N GLU A 202 12.87 1.17 -16.86
CA GLU A 202 12.74 0.75 -18.26
C GLU A 202 13.66 -0.43 -18.62
N GLU A 203 14.83 -0.52 -17.99
CA GLU A 203 15.74 -1.66 -18.17
C GLU A 203 15.20 -2.92 -17.48
N VAL A 204 14.53 -2.75 -16.33
CA VAL A 204 13.82 -3.81 -15.62
C VAL A 204 12.67 -4.36 -16.44
N GLU A 205 11.81 -3.49 -16.95
CA GLU A 205 10.67 -3.86 -17.78
C GLU A 205 11.13 -4.60 -19.05
N ARG A 206 12.12 -4.04 -19.77
CA ARG A 206 12.66 -4.67 -21.00
C ARG A 206 13.29 -6.03 -20.74
N SER A 207 13.89 -6.23 -19.58
CA SER A 207 14.50 -7.52 -19.21
C SER A 207 13.43 -8.55 -18.84
N LEU A 208 12.38 -8.14 -18.13
CA LEU A 208 11.22 -8.99 -17.83
C LEU A 208 10.49 -9.43 -19.11
N GLU A 209 10.26 -8.52 -20.04
CA GLU A 209 9.63 -8.84 -21.34
C GLU A 209 10.41 -9.91 -22.11
N ARG A 210 11.75 -9.81 -22.16
CA ARG A 210 12.59 -10.85 -22.80
C ARG A 210 12.47 -12.20 -22.10
N LEU A 211 12.42 -12.23 -20.77
CA LEU A 211 12.27 -13.46 -20.00
C LEU A 211 10.90 -14.11 -20.26
N TYR A 212 9.83 -13.32 -20.35
CA TYR A 212 8.50 -13.83 -20.70
C TYR A 212 8.43 -14.36 -22.12
N ALA A 213 8.97 -13.64 -23.10
CA ALA A 213 9.02 -14.10 -24.50
C ALA A 213 9.77 -15.44 -24.63
N ASN A 214 10.85 -15.63 -23.87
CA ASN A 214 11.58 -16.91 -23.83
C ASN A 214 10.78 -18.06 -23.21
N LEU A 215 9.87 -17.79 -22.27
CA LEU A 215 8.99 -18.82 -21.70
C LEU A 215 7.92 -19.26 -22.70
N GLU A 216 7.35 -18.31 -23.43
CA GLU A 216 6.31 -18.57 -24.43
C GLU A 216 6.85 -19.41 -25.59
N GLY A 217 8.02 -19.06 -26.12
CA GLY A 217 8.67 -19.81 -27.20
C GLY A 217 9.06 -21.25 -26.84
N ARG A 218 9.35 -21.55 -25.57
CA ARG A 218 9.64 -22.93 -25.12
C ARG A 218 8.37 -23.78 -24.98
N SER A 219 7.20 -23.17 -24.81
CA SER A 219 5.93 -23.89 -24.68
C SER A 219 5.47 -24.45 -26.03
N GLU A 220 5.71 -23.72 -27.13
CA GLU A 220 5.29 -24.13 -28.48
C GLU A 220 6.06 -25.36 -28.98
N LEU A 221 7.37 -25.41 -28.75
CA LEU A 221 8.22 -26.54 -29.17
C LEU A 221 7.84 -27.86 -28.47
N HIS A 222 7.33 -27.80 -27.24
CA HIS A 222 6.93 -28.99 -26.49
C HIS A 222 5.53 -29.49 -26.91
N ALA A 223 4.65 -28.61 -27.39
CA ALA A 223 3.33 -28.96 -27.90
C ALA A 223 3.42 -29.70 -29.25
N SER A 224 4.32 -29.27 -30.15
CA SER A 224 4.50 -29.93 -31.46
C SER A 224 5.09 -31.34 -31.36
N SER A 225 5.80 -31.66 -30.27
CA SER A 225 6.46 -32.96 -30.11
C SER A 225 5.55 -34.07 -29.57
N THR A 226 4.32 -33.75 -29.14
CA THR A 226 3.40 -34.72 -28.50
C THR A 226 2.35 -35.31 -29.47
N ILE A 227 2.26 -34.79 -30.70
CA ILE A 227 1.18 -35.16 -31.65
C ILE A 227 1.54 -36.34 -32.58
N TRP A 228 2.76 -36.88 -32.51
CA TRP A 228 3.24 -37.95 -33.40
C TRP A 228 3.55 -39.29 -32.69
N GLN A 229 2.78 -39.67 -31.67
CA GLN A 229 2.78 -41.02 -31.07
C GLN A 229 1.35 -41.53 -30.91
#